data_AF-K9D7Z4-F1
#
_entry.id   AF-K9D7Z4-F1
#
_cell.length_a   1.000
_cell.length_b   1.000
_cell.length_c   1.000
_cell.angle_alpha   90.00
_cell.angle_beta   90.00
_cell.angle_gamma   90.00
#
_symmetry.space_group_name_H-M   'P 1'
#
loop_
_entity.id
_entity.type
_entity.pdbx_description
1 polymer ?
#
loop_
_entity_poly.entity_id
_entity_poly.type
_entity_poly.pdbx_seq_one_letter_code
_entity_poly.pdbx_strand_id
1 'polypeptide(L)' 'MPDELNEALERFQMFAARFKLDDLIDAESGFTGNDAALLAGEVEMAIQTRGMQDSPEPDIDGSLF' A
#
# COMPACT_ATOMS: atom_id res chain seq x y z
N MET A 1 -1.61 5.73 13.34
CA MET A 1 -2.92 5.53 12.68
C MET A 1 -2.70 4.78 11.37
N PRO A 2 -2.40 3.48 11.42
CA PRO A 2 -2.32 2.64 10.22
C PRO A 2 -3.66 2.56 9.48
N ASP A 3 -4.77 2.69 10.20
CA ASP A 3 -6.13 2.63 9.64
C ASP A 3 -6.42 3.78 8.66
N GLU A 4 -6.03 5.02 8.99
CA GLU A 4 -6.22 6.18 8.10
C GLU A 4 -5.44 6.03 6.79
N LEU A 5 -4.27 5.39 6.84
CA LEU A 5 -3.46 5.14 5.65
C LEU A 5 -4.07 4.04 4.77
N ASN A 6 -4.64 2.99 5.37
CA ASN A 6 -5.39 1.97 4.65
C ASN A 6 -6.64 2.57 3.98
N GLU A 7 -7.41 3.40 4.69
CA GLU A 7 -8.58 4.09 4.14
C GLU A 7 -8.21 5.08 3.02
N ALA A 8 -7.06 5.74 3.12
CA ALA A 8 -6.55 6.59 2.05
C ALA A 8 -6.15 5.77 0.80
N LEU A 9 -5.49 4.62 1.01
CA LEU A 9 -5.10 3.72 -0.08
C LEU A 9 -6.34 3.15 -0.79
N GLU A 10 -7.36 2.72 -0.05
CA GLU A 10 -8.62 2.23 -0.63
C GLU A 10 -9.29 3.29 -1.52
N ARG A 11 -9.40 4.53 -1.03
CA ARG A 11 -9.96 5.64 -1.82
C ARG A 11 -9.14 5.93 -3.08
N PHE A 12 -7.82 5.83 -2.98
CA PHE A 12 -6.93 5.99 -4.13
C PHE A 12 -7.11 4.88 -5.16
N GLN A 13 -7.17 3.62 -4.72
CA GLN A 13 -7.42 2.46 -5.60
C GLN A 13 -8.78 2.57 -6.30
N MET A 14 -9.83 2.98 -5.59
CA MET A 14 -11.15 3.24 -6.19
C MET A 14 -11.12 4.37 -7.22
N PHE A 15 -10.31 5.40 -7.01
CA PHE A 15 -10.10 6.47 -7.98
C PHE A 15 -9.36 5.95 -9.22
N ALA A 16 -8.26 5.24 -9.03
CA ALA A 16 -7.41 4.71 -10.11
C ALA A 16 -8.16 3.68 -10.97
N ALA A 17 -9.05 2.87 -10.38
CA ALA A 17 -9.85 1.87 -11.10
C ALA A 17 -10.80 2.45 -12.17
N ARG A 18 -10.98 3.77 -12.22
CA ARG A 18 -11.78 4.46 -13.25
C ARG A 18 -11.03 4.63 -14.56
N PHE A 19 -9.71 4.43 -14.56
CA PHE A 19 -8.81 4.62 -15.68
C PHE A 19 -8.24 3.28 -16.14
N LYS A 20 -8.03 3.12 -17.45
CA LYS A 20 -7.21 2.03 -17.98
C LYS A 20 -5.74 2.30 -17.71
N LEU A 21 -4.91 1.27 -17.80
CA LEU A 21 -3.48 1.39 -17.54
C LEU A 21 -2.78 2.38 -18.48
N ASP A 22 -3.23 2.47 -19.72
CA ASP A 22 -2.75 3.35 -20.78
C ASP A 22 -3.41 4.74 -20.79
N ASP A 23 -4.41 4.98 -19.92
CA ASP A 23 -5.05 6.29 -19.83
C ASP A 23 -4.14 7.29 -19.11
N LEU A 24 -4.07 8.51 -19.65
CA LEU A 24 -3.38 9.65 -19.04
C LEU A 24 -4.27 10.29 -17.96
N ILE A 25 -3.79 10.30 -16.71
CA ILE A 25 -4.48 10.88 -15.55
C ILE A 25 -4.06 12.34 -15.34
N ASP A 26 -2.77 12.63 -15.48
CA ASP A 26 -2.24 13.99 -15.42
C ASP A 26 -1.30 14.28 -16.60
N ALA A 27 -1.64 15.31 -17.38
CA ALA A 27 -0.91 15.66 -18.58
C ALA A 27 0.37 16.45 -18.31
N GLU A 28 0.47 17.15 -17.17
CA GLU A 28 1.66 17.93 -16.83
C GLU A 28 2.84 17.00 -16.48
N SER A 29 2.58 15.99 -15.66
CA SER A 29 3.58 14.99 -15.26
C SER A 29 3.69 13.79 -16.20
N GLY A 30 2.69 13.56 -17.05
CA GLY A 30 2.60 12.34 -17.87
C GLY A 30 2.10 11.12 -17.09
N PHE A 31 1.54 11.33 -15.90
CA PHE A 31 1.09 10.26 -15.00
C PHE A 31 -0.08 9.47 -15.59
N THR A 32 0.07 8.15 -15.64
CA THR A 32 -0.89 7.23 -16.26
C THR A 32 -1.61 6.35 -15.24
N GLY A 33 -2.65 5.64 -15.69
CA GLY A 33 -3.30 4.60 -14.88
C GLY A 33 -2.33 3.49 -14.45
N ASN A 34 -1.31 3.17 -15.25
CA ASN A 34 -0.27 2.23 -14.88
C ASN A 34 0.58 2.76 -13.72
N ASP A 35 0.95 4.03 -13.74
CA ASP A 35 1.72 4.66 -12.64
C ASP A 35 0.89 4.68 -11.35
N ALA A 36 -0.41 4.93 -11.45
CA ALA A 36 -1.32 4.85 -10.31
C ALA A 36 -1.40 3.43 -9.71
N ALA A 37 -1.46 2.39 -10.56
CA ALA A 37 -1.46 1.01 -10.11
C ALA A 37 -0.14 0.62 -9.41
N LEU A 38 1.01 1.06 -9.96
CA LEU A 38 2.32 0.85 -9.35
C LEU A 38 2.42 1.53 -7.98
N LEU A 39 2.05 2.80 -7.90
CA LEU A 39 2.09 3.57 -6.65
C LEU A 39 1.22 2.95 -5.56
N ALA A 40 0.02 2.46 -5.91
CA ALA A 40 -0.85 1.78 -4.95
C ALA A 40 -0.17 0.52 -4.37
N GLY A 41 0.51 -0.27 -5.22
CA GLY A 41 1.25 -1.46 -4.79
C GLY A 41 2.46 -1.11 -3.91
N GLU A 42 3.20 -0.05 -4.23
CA GLU A 42 4.31 0.43 -3.39
C GLU A 42 3.86 0.83 -1.99
N VAL A 43 2.75 1.57 -1.90
CA VAL A 43 2.17 1.98 -0.62
C VAL A 43 1.66 0.77 0.17
N GLU A 44 0.98 -0.18 -0.49
CA GLU A 44 0.51 -1.42 0.15
C GLU A 44 1.67 -2.23 0.75
N MET A 45 2.75 -2.44 0.00
CA MET A 45 3.95 -3.13 0.49
C MET A 45 4.59 -2.40 1.68
N ALA A 46 4.63 -1.06 1.64
CA ALA A 46 5.16 -0.27 2.74
C ALA A 46 4.29 -0.39 4.02
N ILE A 47 2.96 -0.45 3.89
CA ILE A 47 2.04 -0.68 5.01
C ILE A 47 2.28 -2.07 5.61
N GLN A 48 2.35 -3.11 4.78
CA GLN A 48 2.57 -4.48 5.23
C GLN A 48 3.92 -4.63 5.96
N THR A 49 4.99 -4.05 5.40
CA THR A 49 6.32 -4.09 6.00
C THR A 49 6.35 -3.43 7.38
N ARG A 50 5.62 -2.33 7.57
CA ARG A 50 5.49 -1.66 8.88
C ARG A 50 4.67 -2.50 9.86
N GLY A 51 3.57 -3.10 9.42
CA GLY A 51 2.75 -3.99 10.27
C GLY A 51 3.51 -5.23 10.77
N MET A 52 4.46 -5.75 9.98
CA MET A 52 5.33 -6.85 10.39
C MET A 52 6.38 -6.44 11.44
N GLN A 53 6.83 -5.18 11.45
CA GLN A 53 7.79 -4.68 12.44
C GLN A 53 7.17 -4.42 13.82
N ASP A 54 5.87 -4.14 13.88
CA ASP A 54 5.11 -3.96 15.13
C ASP A 54 4.53 -5.29 15.68
N SER A 55 4.79 -6.42 15.02
CA SER A 55 4.41 -7.73 15.54
C SER A 55 5.36 -8.11 16.68
N PRO A 56 4.87 -8.32 17.92
CA PRO A 56 5.72 -8.77 19.02
C PRO A 56 6.37 -10.09 18.62
N GLU A 57 7.70 -10.19 18.79
CA GLU A 57 8.41 -11.46 18.65
C GLU A 57 7.67 -12.50 19.52
N PRO A 58 7.40 -13.71 19.01
CA PRO A 58 6.84 -14.75 19.86
C PRO A 58 7.82 -14.96 21.01
N ASP A 59 7.38 -14.76 22.25
CA ASP A 59 8.11 -15.15 23.45
C ASP A 59 8.45 -16.64 23.30
N ILE A 60 9.65 -16.94 22.83
CA ILE A 60 10.25 -18.26 22.98
C ILE A 60 10.63 -18.32 24.46
N ASP A 61 9.63 -18.51 25.31
CA ASP A 61 9.83 -18.84 26.71
C ASP A 61 10.62 -20.14 26.73
N GLY A 62 11.85 -20.02 27.21
CA GLY A 62 12.87 -21.05 27.22
C GLY A 62 12.49 -22.19 28.16
N SER A 63 11.58 -23.06 27.73
CA SER A 63 11.41 -24.38 28.34
C SER A 63 12.52 -25.32 27.88
N LEU A 64 13.76 -25.00 28.29
CA LEU A 64 14.70 -26.03 28.68
C LEU A 64 14.14 -26.65 29.96
N PHE A 65 13.63 -27.88 29.86
CA PHE A 65 13.89 -29.03 30.75
C PHE A 65 13.04 -30.22 30.30
#